data_AF-A0A914XI97-F1
#
_entry.id   AF-A0A914XI97-F1
#
_cell.length_a   1.000
_cell.length_b   1.000
_cell.length_c   1.000
_cell.angle_alpha   90.00
_cell.angle_beta   90.00
_cell.angle_gamma   90.00
#
_symmetry.space_group_name_H-M   'P 1'
#
loop_
_entity.id
_entity.type
_entity.pdbx_description
1 polymer ?
#
loop_
_entity_poly.entity_id
_entity_poly.type
_entity_poly.pdbx_seq_one_letter_code
_entity_poly.pdbx_strand_id
1 'polypeptide(L)'
;MKTPAVLLVLLFVRSFAFPVEDVAETASNKADVNAEIEEKFGDFKENCFPKPSGGCSCNEKDADGNEVVAKYDAEAQCKLPAFNETREGAEEVEETVSNKAAVNAEIEEKFGDFKENCFPKPSGGCSCNEKDADGNEVVAKYDAEAQCKLPVFTETREGVPIFKRSVTEEQARANYDKVVQELKEKFKGLKEGCYPRPKGCLCVVGKNADGRDITERRMKEMDCKCREGEVGSGCPAGA
;
A
#
# COMPACT_ATOMS: atom_id res chain seq x y z
N MET A 1 -27.71 -36.31 -72.39
CA MET A 1 -26.34 -36.54 -71.86
C MET A 1 -25.60 -35.22 -72.02
N LYS A 2 -25.07 -34.50 -71.04
CA LYS A 2 -24.72 -34.72 -69.63
C LYS A 2 -24.71 -33.33 -68.97
N THR A 3 -25.25 -33.23 -67.76
CA THR A 3 -25.05 -32.12 -66.80
C THR A 3 -23.60 -32.11 -66.30
N PRO A 4 -23.10 -30.94 -65.86
CA PRO A 4 -22.48 -30.85 -64.53
C PRO A 4 -22.98 -29.60 -63.77
N ALA A 5 -23.56 -29.71 -62.57
CA ALA A 5 -22.89 -29.88 -61.26
C ALA A 5 -21.90 -28.74 -60.96
N VAL A 6 -22.37 -27.65 -60.34
CA VAL A 6 -22.16 -27.28 -58.92
C VAL A 6 -20.68 -27.04 -58.57
N LEU A 7 -20.32 -25.78 -58.29
CA LEU A 7 -19.30 -25.49 -57.28
C LEU A 7 -19.61 -24.14 -56.60
N LEU A 8 -20.38 -24.24 -55.52
CA LEU A 8 -20.63 -23.19 -54.54
C LEU A 8 -19.36 -23.08 -53.67
N VAL A 9 -18.56 -22.04 -53.88
CA VAL A 9 -17.39 -21.77 -53.01
C VAL A 9 -17.89 -21.08 -51.73
N LEU A 10 -18.24 -21.90 -50.73
CA LEU A 10 -18.40 -21.47 -49.35
C LEU A 10 -17.02 -21.12 -48.78
N LEU A 11 -16.74 -19.82 -48.65
CA LEU A 11 -15.61 -19.31 -47.89
C LEU A 11 -15.84 -19.64 -46.40
N PHE A 12 -15.17 -20.69 -45.93
CA PHE A 12 -15.01 -20.97 -44.51
C PHE A 12 -14.18 -19.85 -43.87
N VAL A 13 -14.85 -18.93 -43.17
CA VAL A 13 -14.20 -18.04 -42.20
C VAL A 13 -13.78 -18.93 -41.03
N ARG A 14 -12.51 -19.34 -41.02
CA ARG A 14 -11.90 -20.00 -39.87
C ARG A 14 -11.56 -18.91 -38.86
N SER A 15 -12.49 -18.64 -37.94
CA SER A 15 -12.22 -17.88 -36.73
C SER A 15 -11.10 -18.59 -35.95
N PHE A 16 -9.89 -18.06 -36.01
CA PHE A 16 -8.83 -18.40 -35.07
C PHE A 16 -9.18 -17.74 -33.74
N ALA A 17 -10.01 -18.42 -32.95
CA ALA A 17 -10.10 -18.19 -31.52
C ALA A 17 -8.79 -18.72 -30.91
N PHE A 18 -7.91 -17.81 -30.51
CA PHE A 18 -6.81 -18.12 -29.61
C PHE A 18 -7.40 -18.53 -28.26
N PRO A 19 -6.97 -19.63 -27.64
CA PRO A 19 -7.49 -20.05 -26.34
C PRO A 19 -7.06 -19.04 -25.26
N VAL A 20 -8.04 -18.44 -24.59
CA VAL A 20 -7.91 -17.50 -23.46
C VAL A 20 -7.87 -18.28 -22.13
N GLU A 21 -7.56 -19.58 -22.16
CA GLU A 21 -7.66 -20.47 -20.99
C GLU A 21 -6.39 -20.49 -20.10
N ASP A 22 -5.23 -20.07 -20.60
CA ASP A 22 -3.93 -20.20 -19.90
C ASP A 22 -3.72 -19.19 -18.74
N VAL A 23 -4.43 -18.06 -18.74
CA VAL A 23 -4.26 -17.01 -17.70
C VAL A 23 -5.00 -17.36 -16.40
N ALA A 24 -6.08 -18.14 -16.50
CA ALA A 24 -6.88 -18.56 -15.34
C ALA A 24 -6.19 -19.66 -14.52
N GLU A 25 -5.49 -20.60 -15.18
CA GLU A 25 -4.73 -21.65 -14.49
C GLU A 25 -3.59 -21.07 -13.64
N THR A 26 -2.89 -20.04 -14.13
CA THR A 26 -1.78 -19.43 -13.37
C THR A 26 -2.25 -18.71 -12.10
N ALA A 27 -3.44 -18.11 -12.12
CA ALA A 27 -4.04 -17.46 -10.95
C ALA A 27 -4.54 -18.47 -9.91
N SER A 28 -5.16 -19.57 -10.36
CA SER A 28 -5.55 -20.68 -9.47
C SER A 28 -4.33 -21.32 -8.83
N ASN A 29 -3.32 -21.66 -9.64
CA ASN A 29 -2.07 -22.26 -9.16
C ASN A 29 -1.35 -21.38 -8.13
N LYS A 30 -1.42 -20.05 -8.24
CA LYS A 30 -0.86 -19.15 -7.22
C LYS A 30 -1.64 -19.18 -5.91
N ALA A 31 -2.97 -19.24 -5.96
CA ALA A 31 -3.80 -19.35 -4.77
C ALA A 31 -3.58 -20.69 -4.06
N ASP A 32 -3.51 -21.78 -4.84
CA ASP A 32 -3.28 -23.14 -4.32
C ASP A 32 -1.89 -23.27 -3.70
N VAL A 33 -0.85 -22.74 -4.36
CA VAL A 33 0.53 -22.71 -3.81
C VAL A 33 0.63 -21.83 -2.57
N ASN A 34 -0.07 -20.69 -2.53
CA ASN A 34 -0.08 -19.84 -1.34
C ASN A 34 -0.77 -20.53 -0.16
N ALA A 35 -1.90 -21.22 -0.40
CA ALA A 35 -2.60 -22.00 0.61
C ALA A 35 -1.73 -23.17 1.12
N GLU A 36 -1.01 -23.86 0.23
CA GLU A 36 -0.08 -24.92 0.61
C GLU A 36 1.12 -24.39 1.43
N ILE A 37 1.62 -23.20 1.10
CA ILE A 37 2.68 -22.52 1.87
C ILE A 37 2.17 -22.12 3.25
N GLU A 38 0.95 -21.58 3.34
CA GLU A 38 0.32 -21.17 4.60
C GLU A 38 0.03 -22.38 5.50
N GLU A 39 -0.51 -23.48 4.95
CA GLU A 39 -0.76 -24.73 5.69
C GLU A 39 0.54 -25.36 6.22
N LYS A 40 1.61 -25.36 5.41
CA LYS A 40 2.88 -26.01 5.79
C LYS A 40 3.75 -25.13 6.68
N PHE A 41 3.78 -23.83 6.43
CA PHE A 41 4.78 -22.91 7.00
C PHE A 41 4.21 -21.66 7.68
N GLY A 42 2.88 -21.46 7.68
CA GLY A 42 2.25 -20.29 8.31
C GLY A 42 2.50 -20.18 9.82
N ASP A 43 2.70 -21.33 10.50
CA ASP A 43 2.88 -21.39 11.95
C ASP A 43 4.35 -21.38 12.40
N PHE A 44 5.33 -21.16 11.51
CA PHE A 44 6.74 -21.23 11.91
C PHE A 44 7.10 -20.08 12.87
N LYS A 45 7.94 -20.36 13.86
CA LYS A 45 8.49 -19.33 14.76
C LYS A 45 9.22 -18.27 13.93
N GLU A 46 9.18 -17.03 14.42
CA GLU A 46 9.95 -15.95 13.81
C GLU A 46 11.43 -16.31 13.77
N ASN A 47 12.05 -16.19 12.59
CA ASN A 47 13.44 -16.57 12.28
C ASN A 47 13.71 -18.07 12.09
N CYS A 48 12.68 -18.91 11.93
CA CYS A 48 12.82 -20.31 11.52
C CYS A 48 12.53 -20.51 10.02
N PHE A 49 13.43 -21.20 9.32
CA PHE A 49 13.35 -21.48 7.88
C PHE A 49 13.25 -22.98 7.60
N PRO A 50 12.31 -23.43 6.75
CA PRO A 50 12.14 -24.86 6.46
C PRO A 50 13.30 -25.46 5.67
N LYS A 51 13.60 -26.75 5.90
CA LYS A 51 14.63 -27.50 5.18
C LYS A 51 14.01 -28.48 4.18
N PRO A 52 14.65 -28.72 3.02
CA PRO A 52 14.17 -29.71 2.03
C PRO A 52 14.12 -31.15 2.55
N SER A 53 14.95 -31.49 3.53
CA SER A 53 15.06 -32.82 4.14
C SER A 53 14.10 -33.03 5.32
N GLY A 54 13.18 -32.10 5.58
CA GLY A 54 12.35 -32.05 6.79
C GLY A 54 12.99 -31.22 7.91
N GLY A 55 12.14 -30.67 8.79
CA GLY A 55 12.53 -29.79 9.89
C GLY A 55 12.84 -28.35 9.46
N CYS A 56 13.58 -27.61 10.29
CA CYS A 56 13.90 -26.19 10.07
C CYS A 56 15.25 -25.78 10.65
N SER A 57 15.68 -24.58 10.25
CA SER A 57 16.85 -23.88 10.77
C SER A 57 16.38 -22.56 11.37
N CYS A 58 16.61 -22.34 12.66
CA CYS A 58 16.17 -21.16 13.39
C CYS A 58 17.36 -20.31 13.81
N ASN A 59 17.30 -19.00 13.59
CA ASN A 59 18.28 -18.08 14.16
C ASN A 59 17.81 -17.69 15.57
N GLU A 60 18.46 -18.26 16.57
CA GLU A 60 18.15 -18.04 17.99
C GLU A 60 19.29 -17.27 18.64
N LYS A 61 19.06 -16.66 19.81
CA LYS A 61 20.11 -16.00 20.57
C LYS A 61 20.64 -16.93 21.65
N ASP A 62 21.95 -17.08 21.75
CA ASP A 62 22.59 -17.79 22.86
C ASP A 62 22.50 -17.00 24.18
N ALA A 63 23.00 -17.58 25.26
CA ALA A 63 23.01 -16.95 26.59
C ALA A 63 23.79 -15.63 26.65
N ASP A 64 24.68 -15.40 25.69
CA ASP A 64 25.51 -14.21 25.56
C ASP A 64 24.90 -13.19 24.55
N GLY A 65 23.75 -13.52 23.95
CA GLY A 65 23.01 -12.68 23.01
C GLY A 65 23.48 -12.76 21.56
N ASN A 66 24.36 -13.69 21.20
CA ASN A 66 24.82 -13.89 19.83
C ASN A 66 23.83 -14.74 19.04
N GLU A 67 23.67 -14.43 17.75
CA GLU A 67 22.84 -15.23 16.85
C GLU A 67 23.50 -16.57 16.54
N VAL A 68 22.86 -17.65 16.98
CA VAL A 68 23.24 -19.04 16.71
C VAL A 68 22.17 -19.72 15.88
N VAL A 69 22.60 -20.54 14.92
CA VAL A 69 21.69 -21.26 14.03
C VAL A 69 21.35 -22.63 14.65
N ALA A 70 20.18 -22.73 15.26
CA ALA A 70 19.63 -23.98 15.76
C ALA A 70 19.03 -24.80 14.61
N LYS A 71 19.33 -26.10 14.58
CA LYS A 71 18.83 -27.03 13.54
C LYS A 71 17.88 -28.02 14.19
N TYR A 72 16.65 -28.01 13.72
CA TYR A 72 15.62 -28.97 14.11
C TYR A 72 15.31 -29.89 12.94
N ASP A 73 15.11 -31.17 13.25
CA ASP A 73 14.76 -32.19 12.27
C ASP A 73 13.25 -32.48 12.27
N ALA A 74 12.55 -32.12 13.36
CA ALA A 74 11.10 -32.25 13.49
C ALA A 74 10.39 -30.91 13.20
N GLU A 75 9.38 -30.92 12.33
CA GLU A 75 8.58 -29.72 12.00
C GLU A 75 7.84 -29.14 13.21
N ALA A 76 7.45 -29.99 14.17
CA ALA A 76 6.80 -29.54 15.42
C ALA A 76 7.68 -28.60 16.27
N GLN A 77 9.00 -28.68 16.15
CA GLN A 77 9.94 -27.82 16.88
C GLN A 77 10.11 -26.43 16.22
N CYS A 78 9.71 -26.35 14.95
CA CYS A 78 9.79 -25.18 14.09
C CYS A 78 8.55 -24.30 14.20
N LYS A 79 7.43 -24.91 14.55
CA LYS A 79 6.16 -24.22 14.72
C LYS A 79 6.15 -23.47 16.06
N LEU A 80 5.48 -22.33 16.10
CA LEU A 80 5.08 -21.70 17.34
C LEU A 80 4.35 -22.78 18.16
N PRO A 81 4.61 -22.87 19.48
CA PRO A 81 3.77 -23.72 20.31
C PRO A 81 2.32 -23.27 20.05
N ALA A 82 1.46 -24.21 19.67
CA ALA A 82 0.04 -23.92 19.65
C ALA A 82 -0.28 -23.32 21.01
N PHE A 83 -0.71 -22.06 21.04
CA PHE A 83 -1.00 -21.28 22.26
C PHE A 83 -2.25 -21.82 22.99
N ASN A 84 -2.50 -23.13 22.90
CA ASN A 84 -3.57 -23.88 23.50
C ASN A 84 -2.97 -25.20 24.02
N GLU A 85 -2.43 -25.22 25.25
CA GLU A 85 -2.47 -26.40 26.17
C GLU A 85 -1.61 -26.32 27.45
N THR A 86 -1.14 -25.14 27.90
CA THR A 86 -0.73 -24.99 29.31
C THR A 86 -1.63 -24.01 30.04
N ARG A 87 -2.48 -24.58 30.90
CA ARG A 87 -3.49 -23.99 31.78
C ARG A 87 -2.90 -23.13 32.91
N GLU A 88 -1.86 -22.35 32.62
CA GLU A 88 -1.22 -21.41 33.55
C GLU A 88 -0.88 -20.06 32.87
N GLY A 89 -1.04 -19.93 31.55
CA GLY A 89 -0.82 -18.66 30.82
C GLY A 89 -2.06 -18.08 30.13
N ALA A 90 -3.25 -18.65 30.34
CA ALA A 90 -4.49 -18.19 29.69
C ALA A 90 -5.12 -16.96 30.40
N GLU A 91 -4.92 -16.82 31.71
CA GLU A 91 -5.51 -15.73 32.51
C GLU A 91 -4.81 -14.39 32.20
N GLU A 92 -3.49 -14.38 32.04
CA GLU A 92 -2.71 -13.17 31.75
C GLU A 92 -2.90 -12.67 30.30
N VAL A 93 -3.25 -13.56 29.35
CA VAL A 93 -3.52 -13.18 27.94
C VAL A 93 -4.92 -12.59 27.78
N GLU A 94 -5.92 -13.12 28.47
CA GLU A 94 -7.26 -12.51 28.47
C GLU A 94 -7.24 -11.16 29.20
N GLU A 95 -6.46 -11.05 30.29
CA GLU A 95 -6.24 -9.78 30.98
C GLU A 95 -5.46 -8.78 30.12
N THR A 96 -4.42 -9.17 29.38
CA THR A 96 -3.70 -8.24 28.49
C THR A 96 -4.47 -7.83 27.24
N VAL A 97 -5.31 -8.71 26.67
CA VAL A 97 -6.20 -8.36 25.55
C VAL A 97 -7.33 -7.44 26.03
N SER A 98 -7.93 -7.73 27.19
CA SER A 98 -8.95 -6.86 27.80
C SER A 98 -8.36 -5.55 28.30
N ASN A 99 -7.17 -5.55 28.89
CA ASN A 99 -6.44 -4.34 29.29
C ASN A 99 -6.03 -3.52 28.08
N LYS A 100 -5.58 -4.13 26.97
CA LYS A 100 -5.29 -3.40 25.73
C LYS A 100 -6.55 -2.80 25.14
N ALA A 101 -7.67 -3.52 25.13
CA ALA A 101 -8.95 -3.00 24.68
C ALA A 101 -9.44 -1.85 25.59
N ALA A 102 -9.30 -1.99 26.91
CA ALA A 102 -9.68 -0.98 27.89
C ALA A 102 -8.79 0.27 27.80
N VAL A 103 -7.48 0.11 27.64
CA VAL A 103 -6.54 1.22 27.46
C VAL A 103 -6.78 1.91 26.12
N ASN A 104 -7.07 1.16 25.05
CA ASN A 104 -7.44 1.76 23.77
C ASN A 104 -8.75 2.55 23.88
N ALA A 105 -9.77 2.00 24.56
CA ALA A 105 -11.03 2.70 24.81
C ALA A 105 -10.83 3.95 25.68
N GLU A 106 -9.98 3.88 26.71
CA GLU A 106 -9.65 5.02 27.57
C GLU A 106 -8.87 6.11 26.80
N ILE A 107 -7.97 5.72 25.90
CA ILE A 107 -7.25 6.65 25.01
C ILE A 107 -8.22 7.31 24.02
N GLU A 108 -9.12 6.55 23.41
CA GLU A 108 -10.15 7.08 22.52
C GLU A 108 -11.11 8.03 23.24
N GLU A 109 -11.58 7.68 24.44
CA GLU A 109 -12.46 8.51 25.26
C GLU A 109 -11.78 9.83 25.69
N LYS A 110 -10.51 9.75 26.12
CA LYS A 110 -9.79 10.93 26.63
C LYS A 110 -9.24 11.82 25.52
N PHE A 111 -8.76 11.23 24.43
CA PHE A 111 -7.94 11.93 23.45
C PHE A 111 -8.41 11.78 21.99
N GLY A 112 -9.43 10.97 21.70
CA GLY A 112 -9.94 10.77 20.34
C GLY A 112 -10.47 12.04 19.69
N ASP A 113 -10.95 12.99 20.49
CA ASP A 113 -11.55 14.24 20.01
C ASP A 113 -10.58 15.42 19.90
N PHE A 114 -9.29 15.24 20.23
CA PHE A 114 -8.33 16.35 20.21
C PHE A 114 -8.08 16.84 18.78
N LYS A 115 -7.97 18.16 18.62
CA LYS A 115 -7.59 18.81 17.36
C LYS A 115 -6.21 18.31 16.92
N GLU A 116 -6.03 18.20 15.61
CA GLU A 116 -4.72 17.87 15.01
C GLU A 116 -3.67 18.88 15.48
N ASN A 117 -2.51 18.37 15.92
CA ASN A 117 -1.39 19.12 16.52
C ASN A 117 -1.61 19.66 17.94
N CYS A 118 -2.62 19.18 18.67
CA CYS A 118 -2.84 19.49 20.09
C CYS A 118 -2.46 18.32 21.01
N PHE A 119 -1.65 18.61 22.04
CA PHE A 119 -1.16 17.63 23.01
C PHE A 119 -1.66 17.92 24.42
N PRO A 120 -2.19 16.93 25.15
CA PRO A 120 -2.71 17.12 26.51
C PRO A 120 -1.59 17.49 27.50
N LYS A 121 -1.92 18.36 28.47
CA LYS A 121 -1.02 18.75 29.57
C LYS A 121 -1.38 17.99 30.86
N PRO A 122 -0.40 17.57 31.69
CA PRO A 122 -0.67 16.94 33.00
C PRO A 122 -1.48 17.81 33.96
N SER A 123 -1.36 19.13 33.83
CA SER A 123 -2.06 20.13 34.66
C SER A 123 -3.47 20.46 34.18
N GLY A 124 -3.99 19.75 33.17
CA GLY A 124 -5.22 20.10 32.47
C GLY A 124 -4.98 20.99 31.24
N GLY A 125 -5.89 20.89 30.28
CA GLY A 125 -5.81 21.59 28.99
C GLY A 125 -4.83 20.97 28.00
N CYS A 126 -4.38 21.74 27.00
CA CYS A 126 -3.49 21.24 25.94
C CYS A 126 -2.54 22.31 25.38
N SER A 127 -1.55 21.85 24.63
CA SER A 127 -0.61 22.65 23.85
C SER A 127 -0.79 22.32 22.38
N CYS A 128 -1.17 23.31 21.57
CA CYS A 128 -1.43 23.17 20.15
C CYS A 128 -0.38 23.88 19.32
N ASN A 129 0.16 23.21 18.29
CA ASN A 129 1.01 23.86 17.30
C ASN A 129 0.11 24.46 16.21
N GLU A 130 -0.04 25.78 16.23
CA GLU A 130 -0.87 26.55 15.31
C GLU A 130 0.01 27.43 14.42
N LYS A 131 -0.57 28.04 13.38
CA LYS A 131 0.13 29.02 12.56
C LYS A 131 -0.33 30.43 12.89
N ASP A 132 0.61 31.35 13.08
CA ASP A 132 0.30 32.77 13.26
C ASP A 132 -0.16 33.42 11.93
N ALA A 133 -0.49 34.72 12.00
CA ALA A 133 -0.94 35.50 10.84
C ALA A 133 0.11 35.58 9.70
N ASP A 134 1.38 35.36 10.04
CA ASP A 134 2.51 35.37 9.13
C ASP A 134 2.89 33.95 8.64
N GLY A 135 2.18 32.93 9.13
CA GLY A 135 2.34 31.52 8.76
C GLY A 135 3.42 30.76 9.55
N ASN A 136 3.99 31.35 10.60
CA ASN A 136 4.97 30.69 11.45
C ASN A 136 4.30 29.77 12.47
N GLU A 137 4.96 28.67 12.82
CA GLU A 137 4.47 27.74 13.83
C GLU A 137 4.61 28.35 15.23
N VAL A 138 3.49 28.51 15.92
CA VAL A 138 3.37 29.03 17.29
C VAL A 138 2.69 28.01 18.18
N VAL A 139 3.17 27.88 19.42
CA VAL A 139 2.62 26.96 20.40
C VAL A 139 1.56 27.68 21.24
N ALA A 140 0.28 27.44 20.92
CA ALA A 140 -0.85 27.93 21.69
C ALA A 140 -1.10 27.03 22.91
N LYS A 141 -1.25 27.63 24.10
CA LYS A 141 -1.56 26.90 25.33
C LYS A 141 -2.99 27.18 25.75
N TYR A 142 -3.75 26.12 25.96
CA TYR A 142 -5.12 26.16 26.43
C TYR A 142 -5.21 25.50 27.79
N ASP A 143 -5.95 26.10 28.71
CA ASP A 143 -6.14 25.54 30.05
C ASP A 143 -7.44 24.74 30.17
N ALA A 144 -8.38 24.94 29.24
CA ALA A 144 -9.62 24.18 29.15
C ALA A 144 -9.53 23.10 28.05
N GLU A 145 -9.86 21.85 28.39
CA GLU A 145 -9.87 20.73 27.45
C GLU A 145 -10.85 20.92 26.28
N ALA A 146 -11.96 21.65 26.51
CA ALA A 146 -12.92 21.95 25.45
C ALA A 146 -12.30 22.77 24.28
N GLN A 147 -11.24 23.55 24.54
CA GLN A 147 -10.54 24.32 23.52
C GLN A 147 -9.59 23.46 22.69
N CYS A 148 -9.25 22.29 23.22
CA CYS A 148 -8.36 21.29 22.62
C CYS A 148 -9.11 20.32 21.73
N LYS A 149 -10.43 20.20 21.93
CA LYS A 149 -11.28 19.27 21.20
C LYS A 149 -11.87 19.92 19.94
N LEU A 150 -12.14 19.10 18.93
CA LEU A 150 -12.86 19.54 17.74
C LEU A 150 -14.28 20.01 18.14
N PRO A 151 -14.80 21.11 17.55
CA PRO A 151 -16.17 21.52 17.81
C PRO A 151 -17.13 20.42 17.34
N VAL A 152 -17.91 19.88 18.28
CA VAL A 152 -18.98 18.93 17.99
C VAL A 152 -20.08 19.70 17.27
N PHE A 153 -20.19 19.56 15.95
CA PHE A 153 -21.33 20.07 15.19
C PHE A 153 -22.54 19.16 15.48
N THR A 154 -23.41 19.57 16.40
CA THR A 154 -24.68 18.88 16.64
C THR A 154 -25.70 19.30 15.60
N GLU A 155 -25.71 18.66 14.44
CA GLU A 155 -26.94 18.57 13.64
C GLU A 155 -27.44 17.12 13.71
N THR A 156 -28.47 16.93 14.52
CA THR A 156 -29.12 15.63 14.74
C THR A 156 -30.14 15.37 13.65
N ARG A 157 -29.80 14.46 12.73
CA ARG A 157 -30.75 13.46 12.25
C ARG A 157 -30.09 12.09 12.37
N GLU A 158 -30.68 11.26 13.23
CA GLU A 158 -30.43 9.81 13.31
C GLU A 158 -29.07 9.34 13.85
N GLY A 159 -28.63 9.91 14.98
CA GLY A 159 -27.92 9.13 16.01
C GLY A 159 -26.58 8.47 15.66
N VAL A 160 -25.91 8.83 14.56
CA VAL A 160 -24.57 8.35 14.22
C VAL A 160 -23.58 9.52 14.28
N PRO A 161 -22.64 9.56 15.23
CA PRO A 161 -21.56 10.54 15.21
C PRO A 161 -20.59 10.17 14.08
N ILE A 162 -20.73 10.85 12.93
CA ILE A 162 -19.79 10.74 11.82
C ILE A 162 -18.73 11.84 12.00
N PHE A 163 -17.56 11.50 12.53
CA PHE A 163 -16.35 12.31 12.35
C PHE A 163 -15.87 12.20 10.90
N LYS A 164 -16.59 12.85 9.99
CA LYS A 164 -16.06 13.18 8.67
C LYS A 164 -16.08 14.69 8.62
N ARG A 165 -14.91 15.31 8.41
CA ARG A 165 -14.88 16.56 7.64
C ARG A 165 -15.65 16.21 6.37
N SER A 166 -16.92 16.58 6.28
CA SER A 166 -17.70 16.41 5.07
C SER A 166 -17.16 17.43 4.09
N VAL A 167 -15.98 17.12 3.52
CA VAL A 167 -15.55 17.73 2.27
C VAL A 167 -16.70 17.48 1.33
N THR A 168 -17.38 18.55 0.93
CA THR A 168 -18.53 18.41 0.04
C THR A 168 -18.05 17.70 -1.23
N GLU A 169 -18.93 16.96 -1.90
CA GLU A 169 -18.55 16.29 -3.14
C GLU A 169 -17.91 17.27 -4.15
N GLU A 170 -18.38 18.51 -4.14
CA GLU A 170 -17.86 19.63 -4.91
C GLU A 170 -16.42 20.02 -4.50
N GLN A 171 -16.13 20.11 -3.20
CA GLN A 171 -14.77 20.38 -2.71
C GLN A 171 -13.82 19.22 -3.00
N ALA A 172 -14.28 17.98 -2.88
CA ALA A 172 -13.49 16.79 -3.19
C ALA A 172 -13.14 16.73 -4.68
N ARG A 173 -14.14 17.00 -5.54
CA ARG A 173 -13.94 17.14 -7.00
C ARG A 173 -12.98 18.28 -7.31
N ALA A 174 -13.16 19.46 -6.72
CA ALA A 174 -12.27 20.61 -6.95
C ALA A 174 -10.82 20.33 -6.52
N ASN A 175 -10.61 19.62 -5.40
CA ASN A 175 -9.28 19.24 -4.95
C ASN A 175 -8.65 18.19 -5.88
N TYR A 176 -9.43 17.20 -6.31
CA TYR A 176 -8.98 16.22 -7.30
C TYR A 176 -8.61 16.89 -8.62
N ASP A 177 -9.43 17.82 -9.11
CA ASP A 177 -9.19 18.56 -10.35
C ASP A 177 -7.89 19.37 -10.30
N LYS A 178 -7.57 19.98 -9.15
CA LYS A 178 -6.28 20.69 -8.95
C LYS A 178 -5.09 19.74 -9.08
N VAL A 179 -5.16 18.56 -8.46
CA VAL A 179 -4.08 17.55 -8.57
C VAL A 179 -3.95 17.06 -10.00
N VAL A 180 -5.08 16.81 -10.69
CA VAL A 180 -5.07 16.41 -12.10
C VAL A 180 -4.48 17.50 -12.99
N GLN A 181 -4.78 18.78 -12.74
CA GLN A 181 -4.18 19.90 -13.47
C GLN A 181 -2.67 19.98 -13.23
N GLU A 182 -2.22 19.89 -11.97
CA GLU A 182 -0.81 19.89 -11.62
C GLU A 182 -0.06 18.73 -12.31
N LEU A 183 -0.66 17.54 -12.34
CA LEU A 183 -0.10 16.40 -13.06
C LEU A 183 -0.05 16.67 -14.56
N LYS A 184 -1.15 17.15 -15.17
CA LYS A 184 -1.17 17.49 -16.61
C LYS A 184 -0.08 18.48 -16.98
N GLU A 185 0.18 19.49 -16.14
CA GLU A 185 1.26 20.45 -16.36
C GLU A 185 2.65 19.82 -16.24
N LYS A 186 2.88 19.00 -15.21
CA LYS A 186 4.17 18.31 -15.00
C LYS A 186 4.50 17.32 -16.13
N PHE A 187 3.49 16.69 -16.73
CA PHE A 187 3.66 15.74 -17.83
C PHE A 187 3.57 16.39 -19.23
N LYS A 188 3.26 17.69 -19.32
CA LYS A 188 3.08 18.38 -20.60
C LYS A 188 4.38 18.42 -21.41
N GLY A 189 4.33 17.86 -22.62
CA GLY A 189 5.44 17.84 -23.57
C GLY A 189 6.60 16.93 -23.17
N LEU A 190 6.45 16.13 -22.11
CA LEU A 190 7.47 15.19 -21.66
C LEU A 190 7.60 14.02 -22.65
N LYS A 191 8.83 13.60 -22.94
CA LYS A 191 9.09 12.46 -23.83
C LYS A 191 8.47 11.18 -23.25
N GLU A 192 7.97 10.29 -24.11
CA GLU A 192 7.44 9.00 -23.66
C GLU A 192 8.53 8.21 -22.90
N GLY A 193 8.13 7.56 -21.81
CA GLY A 193 9.05 6.85 -20.92
C GLY A 193 9.90 7.75 -20.02
N CYS A 194 9.70 9.08 -20.06
CA CYS A 194 10.29 10.01 -19.10
C CYS A 194 9.30 10.36 -17.97
N TYR A 195 9.83 10.60 -16.77
CA TYR A 195 9.08 10.90 -15.55
C TYR A 195 9.59 12.18 -14.90
N PRO A 196 8.70 13.13 -14.51
CA PRO A 196 9.11 14.40 -13.91
C PRO A 196 9.85 14.20 -12.58
N ARG A 197 10.91 14.98 -12.35
CA ARG A 197 11.64 15.05 -11.09
C ARG A 197 11.84 16.52 -10.68
N PRO A 198 12.10 16.82 -9.40
CA PRO A 198 12.39 18.20 -8.97
C PRO A 198 13.57 18.85 -9.71
N LYS A 199 14.52 18.05 -10.21
CA LYS A 199 15.61 18.49 -11.07
C LYS A 199 15.67 17.58 -12.30
N GLY A 200 15.08 18.05 -13.40
CA GLY A 200 15.03 17.32 -14.68
C GLY A 200 14.03 16.16 -14.69
N CYS A 201 14.43 15.01 -15.23
CA CYS A 201 13.56 13.84 -15.38
C CYS A 201 14.35 12.53 -15.32
N LEU A 202 13.61 11.44 -15.14
CA LEU A 202 14.11 10.07 -15.25
C LEU A 202 13.51 9.43 -16.50
N CYS A 203 14.33 8.99 -17.45
CA CYS A 203 13.87 8.43 -18.71
C CYS A 203 14.27 6.98 -18.85
N VAL A 204 13.34 6.12 -19.29
CA VAL A 204 13.66 4.75 -19.71
C VAL A 204 14.35 4.81 -21.06
N VAL A 205 15.59 4.34 -21.14
CA VAL A 205 16.43 4.37 -22.35
C VAL A 205 16.53 3.00 -23.02
N GLY A 206 16.10 1.93 -22.35
CA GLY A 206 16.10 0.58 -22.88
C GLY A 206 15.73 -0.45 -21.82
N LYS A 207 15.91 -1.72 -22.13
CA LYS A 207 15.78 -2.84 -21.20
C LYS A 207 17.09 -3.62 -21.14
N ASN A 208 17.47 -4.09 -19.96
CA ASN A 208 18.61 -4.98 -19.76
C ASN A 208 18.29 -6.39 -20.30
N ALA A 209 19.30 -7.27 -20.33
CA ALA A 209 19.13 -8.68 -20.72
C ALA A 209 18.05 -9.41 -19.91
N ASP A 210 17.83 -9.01 -18.65
CA ASP A 210 16.79 -9.54 -17.76
C ASP A 210 15.41 -8.87 -17.94
N GLY A 211 15.23 -8.04 -18.96
CA GLY A 211 13.97 -7.34 -19.26
C GLY A 211 13.64 -6.14 -18.35
N ARG A 212 14.50 -5.82 -17.38
CA ARG A 212 14.35 -4.67 -16.49
C ARG A 212 14.66 -3.35 -17.20
N ASP A 213 13.87 -2.32 -16.92
CA ASP A 213 14.06 -1.00 -17.51
C ASP A 213 15.39 -0.37 -17.09
N ILE A 214 16.16 0.07 -18.08
CA ILE A 214 17.34 0.89 -17.90
C ILE A 214 16.86 2.34 -17.86
N THR A 215 17.12 3.02 -16.75
CA THR A 215 16.74 4.41 -16.58
C THR A 215 17.95 5.33 -16.57
N GLU A 216 17.83 6.49 -17.19
CA GLU A 216 18.84 7.53 -17.23
C GLU A 216 18.25 8.83 -16.68
N ARG A 217 18.98 9.48 -15.76
CA ARG A 217 18.58 10.78 -15.22
C ARG A 217 19.09 11.89 -16.10
N ARG A 218 18.17 12.72 -16.61
CA ARG A 218 18.48 13.94 -17.36
C ARG A 218 18.25 15.14 -16.46
N MET A 219 19.21 16.05 -16.40
CA MET A 219 19.16 17.19 -15.47
C MET A 219 18.56 18.46 -16.09
N LYS A 220 18.51 18.55 -17.43
CA LYS A 220 17.96 19.70 -18.15
C LYS A 220 16.56 19.39 -18.64
N GLU A 221 15.67 20.37 -18.51
CA GLU A 221 14.28 20.25 -18.93
C GLU A 221 14.14 20.03 -20.45
N MET A 222 15.04 20.60 -21.24
CA MET A 222 15.06 20.42 -22.70
C MET A 222 15.36 18.98 -23.14
N ASP A 223 16.08 18.22 -22.31
CA ASP A 223 16.39 16.82 -22.60
C ASP A 223 15.24 15.89 -22.18
N CYS A 224 14.28 16.43 -21.42
CA CYS A 224 13.09 15.73 -20.92
C CYS A 224 11.87 15.91 -21.82
N LYS A 225 11.83 16.99 -22.60
CA LYS A 225 10.68 17.38 -23.41
C LYS A 225 10.97 17.24 -24.91
N CYS A 226 9.92 17.01 -25.70
CA CYS A 226 10.00 17.06 -27.16
C CYS A 226 10.14 18.51 -27.62
N ARG A 227 10.95 18.74 -28.65
CA ARG A 227 10.93 20.03 -29.35
C ARG A 227 9.75 20.09 -30.32
N GLU A 228 9.25 21.28 -30.61
CA GLU A 228 8.17 21.49 -31.57
C GLU A 228 8.54 20.87 -32.94
N GLY A 229 7.73 19.92 -33.41
CA GLY A 229 7.98 19.18 -34.65
C GLY A 229 9.06 18.09 -34.59
N GLU A 230 9.62 17.76 -33.43
CA GLU A 230 10.55 16.63 -33.27
C GLU A 230 9.80 15.30 -33.35
N VAL A 231 10.06 14.53 -34.40
CA VAL A 231 9.55 13.15 -34.55
C VAL A 231 10.72 12.20 -34.32
N GLY A 232 10.68 11.42 -33.24
CA GLY A 232 11.80 10.59 -32.82
C GLY A 232 11.45 9.64 -31.69
N SER A 233 12.44 8.90 -31.17
CA SER A 233 12.25 7.94 -30.08
C SER A 233 11.70 8.62 -28.82
N GLY A 234 10.40 8.41 -28.58
CA GLY A 234 9.66 8.97 -27.46
C GLY A 234 9.01 10.35 -27.71
N CYS A 235 8.96 10.84 -28.96
CA CYS A 235 8.20 12.03 -29.33
C CYS A 235 7.13 11.68 -30.38
N PRO A 236 5.83 11.78 -30.05
CA PRO A 236 4.77 11.48 -31.01
C PRO A 236 4.77 12.52 -32.14
N ALA A 237 4.38 12.09 -33.34
CA ALA A 237 4.25 12.99 -34.48
C ALA A 237 3.11 13.99 -34.21
N GLY A 238 3.47 15.23 -33.87
CA GLY A 238 2.52 16.35 -33.69
C GLY A 238 2.42 16.95 -32.28
N ALA A 239 3.48 16.89 -31.46
CA ALA A 239 3.59 17.65 -30.21
C ALA A 239 3.80 19.16 -30.47
#